data_AF-A0A921GA15-F1
#
_entry.id   AF-A0A921GA15-F1
#
_cell.length_a   1.000
_cell.length_b   1.000
_cell.length_c   1.000
_cell.angle_alpha   90.00
_cell.angle_beta   90.00
_cell.angle_gamma   90.00
#
_symmetry.space_group_name_H-M   'P 1'
#
loop_
_entity.id
_entity.type
_entity.pdbx_description
1 polymer ?
#
loop_
_entity_poly.entity_id
_entity_poly.type
_entity_poly.pdbx_seq_one_letter_code
_entity_poly.pdbx_strand_id
1 'polypeptide(L)'
;MALQTKSLTANGSKGHHKFTLKVDENSTSTPGNTSSISFSFKISPIQNGWDWYYYNNTISYSVNINGQNFSGYIPNYDGSSTVTLASSTFNITHENNGKKTISISFSVSDASSASYTCGNASASSTMILTTIPRATSCPSLSGD
;
A
#
# COMPACT_ATOMS: atom_id res chain seq x y z
N MET A 1 5.66 -19.72 -9.92
CA MET A 1 4.53 -18.77 -9.76
C MET A 1 5.13 -17.38 -9.61
N ALA A 2 4.57 -16.37 -10.30
CA ALA A 2 5.10 -15.01 -10.24
C ALA A 2 4.45 -14.25 -9.07
N LEU A 3 5.29 -13.66 -8.22
CA LEU A 3 4.87 -12.79 -7.14
C LEU A 3 4.15 -11.56 -7.70
N GLN A 4 3.18 -11.05 -6.94
CA GLN A 4 2.32 -9.95 -7.37
C GLN A 4 2.84 -8.60 -6.87
N THR A 5 2.70 -7.56 -7.69
CA THR A 5 2.98 -6.16 -7.31
C THR A 5 1.83 -5.27 -7.78
N LYS A 6 1.40 -4.35 -6.92
CA LYS A 6 0.38 -3.35 -7.23
C LYS A 6 0.84 -1.96 -6.81
N SER A 7 0.69 -0.99 -7.71
CA SER A 7 0.97 0.41 -7.44
C SER A 7 -0.31 1.23 -7.62
N LEU A 8 -0.61 2.08 -6.64
CA LEU A 8 -1.67 3.08 -6.70
C LEU A 8 -1.05 4.46 -6.65
N THR A 9 -1.55 5.38 -7.47
CA THR A 9 -1.08 6.76 -7.50
C THR A 9 -2.25 7.72 -7.47
N ALA A 10 -2.10 8.81 -6.72
CA ALA A 10 -3.04 9.92 -6.73
C ALA A 10 -2.29 11.23 -6.62
N ASN A 11 -2.76 12.23 -7.34
CA ASN A 11 -2.28 13.59 -7.20
C ASN A 11 -3.04 14.25 -6.07
N GLY A 12 -2.36 15.07 -5.29
CA GLY A 12 -3.02 15.97 -4.35
C GLY A 12 -3.90 16.97 -5.10
N SER A 13 -5.03 17.37 -4.50
CA SER A 13 -6.02 18.24 -5.13
C SER A 13 -5.47 19.60 -5.58
N LYS A 14 -4.36 20.05 -4.98
CA LYS A 14 -3.66 21.28 -5.36
C LYS A 14 -2.69 21.09 -6.55
N GLY A 15 -2.43 19.86 -6.98
CA GLY A 15 -1.70 19.54 -8.21
C GLY A 15 -0.17 19.59 -8.12
N HIS A 16 0.40 19.89 -6.95
CA HIS A 16 1.85 20.04 -6.76
C HIS A 16 2.57 18.73 -6.37
N HIS A 17 1.83 17.78 -5.78
CA HIS A 17 2.39 16.56 -5.21
C HIS A 17 1.67 15.30 -5.69
N LYS A 18 2.44 14.22 -5.84
CA LYS A 18 1.96 12.90 -6.20
C LYS A 18 2.27 11.90 -5.10
N PHE A 19 1.24 11.19 -4.66
CA PHE A 19 1.34 10.08 -3.73
C PHE A 19 1.38 8.77 -4.48
N THR A 20 2.27 7.88 -4.07
CA THR A 20 2.43 6.54 -4.64
C THR A 20 2.44 5.51 -3.52
N LEU A 21 1.46 4.62 -3.52
CA LEU A 21 1.43 3.44 -2.68
C LEU A 21 1.83 2.24 -3.52
N LYS A 22 2.97 1.63 -3.20
CA LYS A 22 3.41 0.37 -3.80
C LYS A 22 3.22 -0.75 -2.79
N VAL A 23 2.60 -1.85 -3.22
CA VAL A 23 2.41 -3.07 -2.44
C VAL A 23 3.02 -4.23 -3.23
N ASP A 24 3.93 -4.96 -2.60
CA ASP A 24 4.68 -6.07 -3.20
C ASP A 24 4.46 -7.34 -2.38
N GLU A 25 4.15 -8.45 -3.04
CA GLU A 25 4.21 -9.78 -2.45
C GLU A 25 5.65 -10.28 -2.53
N ASN A 26 6.29 -10.47 -1.38
CA ASN A 26 7.70 -10.85 -1.31
C ASN A 26 7.90 -12.36 -1.38
N SER A 27 6.98 -13.14 -0.80
CA SER A 27 7.07 -14.60 -0.76
C SER A 27 5.74 -15.24 -0.40
N THR A 28 5.59 -16.54 -0.72
CA THR A 28 4.44 -17.37 -0.35
C THR A 28 4.91 -18.59 0.44
N SER A 29 4.13 -19.02 1.42
CA SER A 29 4.37 -20.20 2.25
C SER A 29 3.27 -21.24 2.02
N THR A 30 3.60 -22.35 1.36
CA THR A 30 2.66 -23.47 1.18
C THR A 30 2.28 -24.16 2.50
N PRO A 31 3.20 -24.41 3.46
CA PRO A 31 2.83 -25.03 4.75
C PRO A 31 2.01 -24.08 5.63
N GLY A 32 2.33 -22.79 5.58
CA GLY A 32 1.65 -21.76 6.37
C GLY A 32 0.37 -21.23 5.73
N ASN A 33 0.13 -21.50 4.45
CA ASN A 33 -0.94 -20.89 3.66
C ASN A 33 -0.95 -19.35 3.80
N THR A 34 0.23 -18.73 3.80
CA THR A 34 0.42 -17.29 3.99
C THR A 34 1.27 -16.69 2.89
N SER A 35 1.10 -15.39 2.63
CA SER A 35 1.99 -14.60 1.79
C SER A 35 2.56 -13.43 2.58
N SER A 36 3.84 -13.17 2.38
CA SER A 36 4.54 -12.02 2.96
C SER A 36 4.38 -10.83 2.03
N ILE A 37 3.85 -9.73 2.54
CA ILE A 37 3.56 -8.51 1.80
C ILE A 37 4.36 -7.36 2.39
N SER A 38 4.97 -6.54 1.55
CA SER A 38 5.56 -5.26 1.92
C SER A 38 4.84 -4.13 1.22
N PHE A 39 4.76 -2.97 1.86
CA PHE A 39 4.28 -1.75 1.22
C PHE A 39 5.20 -0.58 1.45
N SER A 40 5.15 0.37 0.53
CA SER A 40 5.83 1.66 0.62
C SER A 40 4.90 2.75 0.11
N PHE A 41 4.59 3.70 1.00
CA PHE A 41 3.85 4.90 0.69
C PHE A 41 4.82 6.07 0.57
N LYS A 42 4.84 6.71 -0.60
CA LYS A 42 5.78 7.77 -0.95
C LYS A 42 5.05 9.01 -1.42
N ILE A 43 5.63 10.16 -1.12
CA ILE A 43 5.30 11.43 -1.74
C ILE A 43 6.41 11.83 -2.70
N SER A 44 6.03 12.38 -3.85
CA SER A 44 6.93 12.87 -4.90
C SER A 44 6.43 14.21 -5.42
N PRO A 45 7.31 15.11 -5.89
CA PRO A 45 6.87 16.36 -6.46
C PRO A 45 6.34 16.11 -7.87
N ILE A 46 5.28 16.82 -8.23
CA ILE A 46 4.86 16.99 -9.63
C ILE A 46 5.61 18.21 -10.21
N GLN A 47 5.79 19.23 -9.38
CA GLN A 47 6.55 20.44 -9.66
C GLN A 47 7.49 20.71 -8.49
N ASN A 48 8.71 21.17 -8.77
CA ASN A 48 9.67 21.51 -7.72
C ASN A 48 9.35 22.88 -7.10
N GLY A 49 9.70 23.04 -5.82
CA GLY A 49 9.58 24.32 -5.10
C GLY A 49 8.27 24.49 -4.32
N TRP A 50 7.52 23.39 -4.13
CA TRP A 50 6.34 23.35 -3.27
C TRP A 50 6.69 22.62 -1.97
N ASP A 51 7.49 23.27 -1.14
CA ASP A 51 7.90 22.74 0.16
C ASP A 51 6.96 23.21 1.28
N TRP A 52 7.01 22.49 2.40
CA TRP A 52 6.39 22.94 3.64
C TRP A 52 7.18 22.45 4.85
N TYR A 53 7.14 23.26 5.91
CA TYR A 53 7.81 22.98 7.17
C TYR A 53 6.88 23.32 8.34
N TYR A 54 7.00 22.58 9.44
CA TYR A 54 6.27 22.79 10.70
C TYR A 54 4.74 22.58 10.62
N TYR A 55 4.27 21.74 9.69
CA TYR A 55 2.85 21.37 9.56
C TYR A 55 2.49 20.16 10.44
N ASN A 56 2.98 20.16 11.69
CA ASN A 56 2.70 19.08 12.65
C ASN A 56 1.17 18.98 12.85
N ASN A 57 0.61 17.83 12.48
CA ASN A 57 -0.80 17.47 12.59
C ASN A 57 -1.79 18.05 11.55
N THR A 58 -1.34 18.87 10.60
CA THR A 58 -2.24 19.45 9.59
C THR A 58 -2.40 18.55 8.37
N ILE A 59 -1.29 17.93 7.95
CA ILE A 59 -1.26 17.02 6.81
C ILE A 59 -1.13 15.61 7.36
N SER A 60 -2.15 14.79 7.13
CA SER A 60 -2.23 13.41 7.60
C SER A 60 -2.41 12.45 6.44
N TYR A 61 -1.94 11.23 6.61
CA TYR A 61 -2.19 10.13 5.70
C TYR A 61 -2.76 8.93 6.45
N SER A 62 -3.52 8.11 5.74
CA SER A 62 -4.02 6.82 6.16
C SER A 62 -3.90 5.86 4.99
N VAL A 63 -3.28 4.72 5.21
CA VAL A 63 -3.10 3.62 4.26
C VAL A 63 -3.81 2.41 4.85
N ASN A 64 -4.74 1.82 4.11
CA ASN A 64 -5.42 0.61 4.51
C ASN A 64 -5.09 -0.53 3.54
N ILE A 65 -4.53 -1.62 4.07
CA ILE A 65 -4.21 -2.82 3.31
C ILE A 65 -4.82 -4.02 4.01
N ASN A 66 -5.80 -4.67 3.38
CA ASN A 66 -6.49 -5.84 3.92
C ASN A 66 -7.01 -5.63 5.36
N GLY A 67 -7.57 -4.43 5.65
CA GLY A 67 -8.06 -4.07 6.98
C GLY A 67 -6.99 -3.57 7.96
N GLN A 68 -5.69 -3.69 7.65
CA GLN A 68 -4.62 -3.09 8.45
C GLN A 68 -4.50 -1.60 8.10
N ASN A 69 -4.69 -0.73 9.10
CA ASN A 69 -4.62 0.73 8.91
C ASN A 69 -3.29 1.28 9.43
N PHE A 70 -2.57 2.01 8.57
CA PHE A 70 -1.35 2.72 8.88
C PHE A 70 -1.57 4.21 8.65
N SER A 71 -1.58 4.99 9.73
CA SER A 71 -1.80 6.43 9.65
C SER A 71 -0.65 7.20 10.29
N GLY A 72 -0.40 8.41 9.80
CA GLY A 72 0.63 9.29 10.31
C GLY A 72 0.48 10.71 9.78
N TYR A 73 1.45 11.55 10.11
CA TYR A 73 1.48 12.95 9.70
C TYR A 73 2.71 13.26 8.84
N ILE A 74 2.61 14.29 8.01
CA ILE A 74 3.68 14.76 7.13
C ILE A 74 4.10 16.18 7.57
N PRO A 75 4.95 16.30 8.60
CA PRO A 75 5.26 17.60 9.20
C PRO A 75 6.13 18.49 8.30
N ASN A 76 6.95 17.88 7.46
CA ASN A 76 7.85 18.55 6.54
C ASN A 76 7.94 17.80 5.21
N TYR A 77 8.16 18.57 4.14
CA TYR A 77 8.47 18.06 2.83
C TYR A 77 9.29 19.10 2.07
N ASP A 78 10.38 18.68 1.45
CA ASP A 78 11.33 19.60 0.80
C ASP A 78 10.85 20.10 -0.58
N GLY A 79 9.75 19.55 -1.11
CA GLY A 79 9.19 20.00 -2.38
C GLY A 79 9.97 19.56 -3.62
N SER A 80 11.05 18.78 -3.50
CA SER A 80 11.92 18.41 -4.64
C SER A 80 12.27 16.93 -4.71
N SER A 81 12.21 16.21 -3.60
CA SER A 81 12.66 14.83 -3.48
C SER A 81 11.49 13.87 -3.28
N THR A 82 11.67 12.60 -3.69
CA THR A 82 10.73 11.55 -3.33
C THR A 82 11.02 11.06 -1.91
N VAL A 83 10.05 11.21 -1.00
CA VAL A 83 10.19 10.83 0.41
C VAL A 83 9.26 9.67 0.73
N THR A 84 9.76 8.68 1.47
CA THR A 84 8.94 7.57 1.98
C THR A 84 8.28 8.02 3.28
N LEU A 85 6.94 8.02 3.28
CA LEU A 85 6.12 8.44 4.42
C LEU A 85 5.85 7.27 5.37
N ALA A 86 5.58 6.09 4.81
CA ALA A 86 5.32 4.88 5.57
C ALA A 86 5.80 3.65 4.78
N SER A 87 6.28 2.65 5.51
CA SER A 87 6.55 1.33 4.96
C SER A 87 6.43 0.28 6.05
N SER A 88 5.86 -0.87 5.71
CA SER A 88 5.83 -2.01 6.62
C SER A 88 5.79 -3.31 5.85
N THR A 89 6.06 -4.39 6.57
CA THR A 89 6.00 -5.76 6.06
C THR A 89 5.16 -6.59 7.01
N PHE A 90 4.23 -7.36 6.48
CA PHE A 90 3.35 -8.21 7.26
C PHE A 90 2.86 -9.41 6.44
N ASN A 91 2.32 -10.41 7.13
CA ASN A 91 1.84 -11.64 6.50
C ASN A 91 0.32 -11.64 6.37
N ILE A 92 -0.16 -12.17 5.26
CA ILE A 92 -1.59 -12.34 4.98
C ILE A 92 -1.89 -13.83 4.81
N THR A 93 -2.86 -14.33 5.57
CA THR A 93 -3.34 -15.71 5.46
C THR A 93 -4.33 -15.84 4.30
N HIS A 94 -4.13 -16.88 3.48
CA HIS A 94 -4.97 -17.21 2.34
C HIS A 94 -6.24 -17.94 2.77
N GLU A 95 -7.25 -17.94 1.90
CA GLU A 95 -8.45 -18.74 2.10
C GLU A 95 -8.15 -20.25 2.01
N ASN A 96 -9.13 -21.09 2.34
CA ASN A 96 -8.94 -22.54 2.29
C ASN A 96 -8.61 -23.06 0.87
N ASN A 97 -9.06 -22.35 -0.17
CA ASN A 97 -8.76 -22.66 -1.57
C ASN A 97 -7.38 -22.14 -2.04
N GLY A 98 -6.56 -21.57 -1.15
CA GLY A 98 -5.24 -21.03 -1.47
C GLY A 98 -5.24 -19.68 -2.20
N LYS A 99 -6.43 -19.14 -2.50
CA LYS A 99 -6.58 -17.81 -3.12
C LYS A 99 -6.77 -16.75 -2.04
N LYS A 100 -6.40 -15.51 -2.35
CA LYS A 100 -6.69 -14.34 -1.52
C LYS A 100 -6.76 -13.10 -2.40
N THR A 101 -7.77 -12.26 -2.16
CA THR A 101 -7.84 -10.92 -2.73
C THR A 101 -7.80 -9.93 -1.58
N ILE A 102 -6.93 -8.93 -1.68
CA ILE A 102 -6.77 -7.90 -0.67
C ILE A 102 -7.25 -6.56 -1.22
N SER A 103 -7.89 -5.77 -0.37
CA SER A 103 -8.18 -4.36 -0.63
C SER A 103 -6.97 -3.52 -0.27
N ILE A 104 -6.67 -2.53 -1.10
CA ILE A 104 -5.57 -1.59 -0.91
C ILE A 104 -6.14 -0.20 -1.14
N SER A 105 -5.96 0.69 -0.19
CA SER A 105 -6.37 2.08 -0.32
C SER A 105 -5.46 3.01 0.47
N PHE A 106 -5.43 4.26 0.05
CA PHE A 106 -4.85 5.32 0.84
C PHE A 106 -5.67 6.60 0.71
N SER A 107 -5.51 7.45 1.70
CA SER A 107 -6.12 8.77 1.81
C SER A 107 -5.13 9.72 2.47
N VAL A 108 -5.04 10.93 1.94
CA VAL A 108 -4.27 12.06 2.45
C VAL A 108 -5.25 13.20 2.68
N SER A 109 -5.23 13.72 3.89
CA SER A 109 -6.03 14.86 4.30
C SER A 109 -5.10 16.01 4.62
N ASP A 110 -5.23 17.07 3.82
CA ASP A 110 -4.59 18.34 4.05
C ASP A 110 -5.63 19.31 4.62
N ALA A 111 -5.56 19.57 5.93
CA ALA A 111 -6.43 20.54 6.58
C ALA A 111 -5.92 21.99 6.42
N SER A 112 -4.84 22.19 5.66
CA SER A 112 -4.27 23.51 5.40
C SER A 112 -5.02 24.26 4.31
N SER A 113 -5.28 25.55 4.56
CA SER A 113 -5.72 26.50 3.53
C SER A 113 -4.57 27.00 2.64
N ALA A 114 -3.32 26.60 2.88
CA ALA A 114 -2.16 27.07 2.13
C ALA A 114 -2.12 26.49 0.70
N SER A 115 -1.94 27.32 -0.32
CA SER A 115 -1.95 26.86 -1.72
C SER A 115 -0.76 25.96 -2.08
N TYR A 116 0.35 26.06 -1.36
CA TYR A 116 1.60 25.34 -1.65
C TYR A 116 1.67 23.92 -1.09
N THR A 117 0.67 23.48 -0.32
CA THR A 117 0.64 22.12 0.23
C THR A 117 0.07 21.11 -0.78
N CYS A 118 0.09 19.83 -0.40
CA CYS A 118 -0.42 18.76 -1.25
C CYS A 118 -1.92 18.83 -1.56
N GLY A 119 -2.76 19.32 -0.66
CA GLY A 119 -4.20 19.11 -0.78
C GLY A 119 -4.58 17.65 -0.52
N ASN A 120 -5.86 17.36 -0.65
CA ASN A 120 -6.43 16.04 -0.38
C ASN A 120 -6.10 15.07 -1.52
N ALA A 121 -5.81 13.82 -1.21
CA ALA A 121 -5.59 12.77 -2.20
C ALA A 121 -6.17 11.45 -1.72
N SER A 122 -6.71 10.62 -2.61
CA SER A 122 -7.16 9.28 -2.24
C SER A 122 -7.20 8.36 -3.45
N ALA A 123 -6.84 7.10 -3.24
CA ALA A 123 -7.02 6.05 -4.24
C ALA A 123 -7.30 4.70 -3.57
N SER A 124 -8.03 3.84 -4.28
CA SER A 124 -8.32 2.48 -3.84
C SER A 124 -8.28 1.51 -5.02
N SER A 125 -7.92 0.26 -4.73
CA SER A 125 -7.86 -0.84 -5.68
C SER A 125 -7.86 -2.16 -4.91
N THR A 126 -8.06 -3.26 -5.63
CA THR A 126 -7.80 -4.60 -5.11
C THR A 126 -6.53 -5.18 -5.74
N MET A 127 -5.96 -6.18 -5.09
CA MET A 127 -4.84 -6.98 -5.55
C MET A 127 -5.12 -8.45 -5.24
N ILE A 128 -5.02 -9.30 -6.26
CA ILE A 128 -5.14 -10.75 -6.11
C ILE A 128 -3.73 -11.26 -5.79
N LEU A 129 -3.58 -12.00 -4.70
CA LEU A 129 -2.30 -12.60 -4.28
C LEU A 129 -2.01 -13.89 -5.06
N THR A 130 -0.76 -14.33 -5.03
CA THR A 130 -0.35 -15.58 -5.69
C THR A 130 -1.16 -16.76 -5.13
N THR A 131 -1.75 -17.56 -5.99
CA THR A 131 -2.51 -18.73 -5.53
C THR A 131 -1.56 -19.77 -4.96
N ILE A 132 -1.77 -20.17 -3.71
CA ILE A 132 -1.00 -21.22 -3.05
C ILE A 132 -1.65 -22.56 -3.39
N PRO A 133 -0.99 -23.46 -4.16
CA PRO A 133 -1.57 -24.74 -4.50
C PRO A 133 -1.75 -25.58 -3.24
N ARG A 134 -2.95 -26.11 -3.03
CA ARG A 134 -3.19 -27.14 -2.03
C ARG A 134 -2.67 -28.46 -2.57
N ALA A 135 -1.99 -29.24 -1.73
CA ALA A 135 -1.80 -30.65 -2.01
C ALA A 135 -3.20 -31.26 -2.15
N THR A 136 -3.55 -31.69 -3.35
CA THR A 136 -4.70 -32.58 -3.53
C THR A 136 -4.39 -33.83 -2.72
N SER A 137 -5.21 -34.13 -1.72
CA SER A 137 -5.23 -35.47 -1.13
C SER A 137 -5.46 -36.45 -2.27
N CYS A 138 -4.41 -37.15 -2.71
CA CYS A 138 -4.58 -38.25 -3.62
C CYS A 138 -5.41 -39.29 -2.85
N PRO A 139 -6.63 -39.66 -3.28
CA PRO A 139 -7.28 -40.81 -2.68
C PRO A 139 -6.36 -41.99 -2.95
N SER A 140 -5.83 -42.60 -1.91
CA SER A 140 -5.12 -43.87 -2.02
C SER A 140 -6.07 -44.86 -2.67
N LEU A 141 -5.78 -45.28 -3.91
CA LEU A 141 -6.36 -46.49 -4.48
C LEU A 141 -5.76 -47.67 -3.73
N SER A 142 -6.38 -48.06 -2.63
CA SER A 142 -6.30 -49.41 -2.10
C SER A 142 -7.22 -50.26 -2.96
N GLY A 143 -6.69 -50.81 -4.06
CA GLY A 143 -7.33 -51.86 -4.84
C GLY A 143 -6.75 -53.21 -4.41
N ASP A 144 -7.63 -54.05 -3.85
CA ASP A 144 -7.48 -55.47 -3.50
C ASP A 144 -7.15 -56.35 -4.71
#